data_AF-S4AF98-F1
#
_entry.id   AF-S4AF98-F1
#
_cell.length_a   1.000
_cell.length_b   1.000
_cell.length_c   1.000
_cell.angle_alpha   90.00
_cell.angle_beta   90.00
_cell.angle_gamma   90.00
#
_symmetry.space_group_name_H-M   'P 1'
#
loop_
_entity.id
_entity.type
_entity.pdbx_description
1 polymer ?
#
loop_
_entity_poly.entity_id
_entity_poly.type
_entity_poly.pdbx_seq_one_letter_code
_entity_poly.pdbx_strand_id
1 'polypeptide(L)'
;MLAALVVDLGGGEQAAQPGHGGGPLPTAQGPLYRGGPVDLADLIAAWHAADAVDGFHLTPVEPRRDLERLVNGTVALLQHRGLFRTFYPGATLREHLGLARPANRYAALAGDPT
;
A
#
# COMPACT_ATOMS: atom_id res chain seq x y z
N MET A 1 -7.03 9.16 -5.76
CA MET A 1 -7.21 9.31 -4.30
C MET A 1 -6.46 8.19 -3.58
N LEU A 2 -5.82 8.47 -2.43
CA LEU A 2 -5.15 7.45 -1.60
C LEU A 2 -6.07 7.01 -0.46
N ALA A 3 -6.15 5.70 -0.19
CA ALA A 3 -6.83 5.16 0.97
C ALA A 3 -5.83 4.87 2.10
N ALA A 4 -6.14 5.33 3.33
CA ALA A 4 -5.36 5.00 4.51
C ALA A 4 -6.09 3.92 5.32
N LEU A 5 -5.38 2.85 5.69
CA LEU A 5 -5.94 1.70 6.40
C LEU A 5 -5.02 1.30 7.55
N VAL A 6 -5.58 1.18 8.75
CA VAL A 6 -4.88 0.60 9.89
C VAL A 6 -5.05 -0.92 9.80
N VAL A 7 -3.96 -1.69 9.91
CA VAL A 7 -3.98 -3.15 9.74
C VAL A 7 -3.52 -3.86 11.02
N ASP A 8 -4.35 -4.76 11.54
CA ASP A 8 -3.99 -5.71 12.60
C ASP A 8 -3.99 -7.12 12.01
N LEU A 9 -2.79 -7.69 11.82
CA LEU A 9 -2.59 -9.00 11.19
C LEU A 9 -2.22 -10.11 12.19
N GLY A 10 -2.52 -9.94 13.47
CA GLY A 10 -2.31 -11.05 14.40
C GLY A 10 -3.22 -11.12 15.60
N GLY A 11 -4.47 -10.69 15.45
CA GLY A 11 -5.49 -11.68 15.79
C GLY A 11 -5.19 -12.95 14.99
N GLY A 12 -5.09 -14.11 15.65
CA GLY A 12 -4.81 -15.39 14.98
C GLY A 12 -5.76 -15.63 13.80
N GLU A 13 -5.49 -16.69 13.02
CA GLU A 13 -6.37 -17.19 11.95
C GLU A 13 -7.79 -17.45 12.49
N GLN A 14 -8.56 -16.40 12.73
CA GLN A 14 -10.00 -16.50 12.79
C GLN A 14 -10.38 -16.63 11.34
N ALA A 15 -10.43 -17.90 10.92
CA ALA A 15 -11.11 -18.37 9.74
C ALA A 15 -12.32 -17.45 9.52
N ALA A 16 -12.28 -16.75 8.40
CA ALA A 16 -13.40 -15.99 7.91
C ALA A 16 -14.67 -16.82 8.12
N GLN A 17 -15.57 -16.34 8.98
CA GLN A 17 -16.94 -16.81 8.93
C GLN A 17 -17.46 -16.34 7.55
N PRO A 18 -17.83 -17.27 6.64
CA PRO A 18 -18.23 -16.91 5.30
C PRO A 18 -19.57 -16.19 5.39
N GLY A 19 -19.57 -14.86 5.31
CA GLY A 19 -20.82 -14.10 5.32
C GLY A 19 -20.79 -12.67 5.83
N HIS A 20 -19.64 -12.07 6.15
CA HIS A 20 -19.61 -10.64 6.47
C HIS A 20 -18.82 -9.84 5.43
N GLY A 21 -19.56 -9.16 4.55
CA GLY A 21 -19.07 -8.00 3.78
C GLY A 21 -18.78 -6.81 4.69
N GLY A 22 -17.98 -7.03 5.73
CA GLY A 22 -17.60 -6.03 6.71
C GLY A 22 -16.51 -5.16 6.13
N GLY A 23 -16.91 -4.06 5.50
CA GLY A 23 -15.98 -2.99 5.17
C GLY A 23 -15.22 -2.50 6.42
N PRO A 24 -14.15 -1.73 6.24
CA PRO A 24 -13.30 -1.31 7.34
C PRO A 24 -14.09 -0.61 8.46
N LEU A 25 -13.82 -0.98 9.72
CA LEU A 25 -14.45 -0.35 10.87
C LEU A 25 -13.90 1.07 11.08
N PRO A 26 -14.73 2.10 11.25
CA PRO A 26 -14.23 3.43 11.56
C PRO A 26 -13.58 3.43 12.96
N THR A 27 -12.30 3.78 13.03
CA THR A 27 -11.58 4.02 14.29
C THR A 27 -11.13 5.48 14.39
N ALA A 28 -10.71 5.90 15.58
CA ALA A 28 -10.14 7.23 15.81
C ALA A 28 -8.89 7.51 14.94
N GLN A 29 -8.21 6.47 14.44
CA GLN A 29 -7.05 6.58 13.55
C GLN A 29 -7.39 6.29 12.07
N GLY A 30 -8.66 6.09 11.72
CA GLY A 30 -9.11 5.75 10.37
C GLY A 30 -9.70 4.33 10.26
N PRO A 31 -10.01 3.86 9.04
CA PRO A 31 -10.60 2.55 8.85
C PRO A 31 -9.63 1.42 9.28
N LEU A 32 -10.05 0.58 10.22
CA LEU A 32 -9.28 -0.58 10.71
C LEU A 32 -9.70 -1.84 9.95
N TYR A 33 -8.70 -2.53 9.41
CA TYR A 33 -8.82 -3.87 8.88
C TYR A 33 -8.19 -4.87 9.83
N ARG A 34 -8.96 -5.90 10.19
CA ARG A 34 -8.54 -6.99 11.05
C ARG A 34 -8.89 -8.30 10.38
N GLY A 35 -7.89 -9.08 10.00
CA GLY A 35 -8.09 -10.29 9.23
C GLY A 35 -6.80 -10.91 8.75
N GLY A 36 -6.91 -11.90 7.86
CA GLY A 36 -5.77 -12.57 7.27
C GLY A 36 -5.05 -11.68 6.24
N PRO A 37 -3.74 -11.94 5.98
CA PRO A 37 -2.99 -11.24 4.95
C PRO A 37 -3.48 -11.57 3.52
N VAL A 38 -4.17 -12.70 3.34
CA VAL A 38 -4.78 -13.12 2.06
C VAL A 38 -6.02 -12.28 1.78
N ASP A 39 -6.95 -12.22 2.73
CA ASP A 39 -8.18 -11.43 2.63
C ASP A 39 -7.86 -9.93 2.42
N LEU A 40 -6.77 -9.42 3.01
CA LEU A 40 -6.32 -8.05 2.77
C LEU A 40 -5.91 -7.84 1.31
N ALA A 41 -5.24 -8.81 0.70
CA ALA A 41 -4.86 -8.74 -0.71
C ALA A 41 -6.09 -8.80 -1.62
N ASP A 42 -7.10 -9.60 -1.27
CA ASP A 42 -8.37 -9.65 -1.98
C ASP A 42 -9.13 -8.32 -1.89
N LEU A 43 -9.17 -7.70 -0.71
CA LEU A 43 -9.78 -6.38 -0.53
C LEU A 43 -9.09 -5.30 -1.39
N ILE A 44 -7.76 -5.27 -1.36
CA ILE A 44 -6.96 -4.34 -2.18
C ILE A 44 -7.23 -4.58 -3.67
N ALA A 45 -7.26 -5.84 -4.09
CA ALA A 45 -7.55 -6.22 -5.47
C ALA A 45 -8.96 -5.78 -5.92
N ALA A 46 -9.97 -5.92 -5.05
CA ALA A 46 -11.33 -5.50 -5.34
C ALA A 46 -11.44 -3.98 -5.52
N TRP A 47 -10.77 -3.19 -4.67
CA TRP A 47 -10.75 -1.73 -4.79
C TRP A 47 -9.95 -1.25 -6.00
N HIS A 48 -8.86 -1.93 -6.34
CA HIS A 48 -8.12 -1.68 -7.57
C HIS A 48 -8.97 -1.98 -8.81
N ALA A 49 -9.70 -3.10 -8.82
CA ALA A 49 -10.61 -3.46 -9.93
C ALA A 49 -11.78 -2.47 -10.08
N ALA A 50 -12.18 -1.82 -8.99
CA ALA A 50 -13.19 -0.77 -8.99
C ALA A 50 -12.66 0.62 -9.37
N ASP A 51 -11.36 0.76 -9.70
CA ASP A 51 -10.68 2.03 -9.97
C ASP A 51 -10.90 3.08 -8.85
N ALA A 52 -11.13 2.60 -7.62
CA ALA A 52 -11.57 3.45 -6.51
C ALA A 52 -10.41 4.25 -5.90
N VAL A 53 -9.17 3.76 -6.03
CA VAL A 53 -7.98 4.31 -5.38
C VAL A 53 -6.72 4.13 -6.22
N ASP A 54 -5.85 5.14 -6.21
CA ASP A 54 -4.53 5.08 -6.88
C ASP A 54 -3.47 4.34 -6.03
N GLY A 55 -3.74 4.20 -4.73
CA GLY A 55 -2.78 3.63 -3.79
C GLY A 55 -3.27 3.57 -2.36
N PHE A 56 -2.53 2.80 -1.56
CA PHE A 56 -2.86 2.48 -0.18
C PHE A 56 -1.74 2.87 0.77
N HIS A 57 -2.11 3.51 1.87
CA HIS A 57 -1.24 3.75 3.01
C HIS A 57 -1.63 2.80 4.14
N LEU A 58 -0.86 1.72 4.32
CA LEU A 58 -1.10 0.70 5.33
C LEU A 58 -0.33 1.05 6.61
N THR A 59 -1.03 1.19 7.73
CA THR A 59 -0.44 1.48 9.04
C THR A 59 -0.58 0.25 9.94
N PRO A 60 0.50 -0.52 10.17
CA PRO A 60 0.44 -1.69 11.04
C PRO A 60 0.19 -1.31 12.51
N VAL A 61 -0.62 -2.10 13.21
CA VAL A 61 -0.83 -1.95 14.66
C VAL A 61 0.37 -2.49 15.45
N GLU A 62 0.90 -3.65 15.05
CA GLU A 62 2.11 -4.24 15.64
C GLU A 62 3.16 -4.47 14.54
N PRO A 63 4.03 -3.48 14.26
CA PRO A 63 4.96 -3.52 13.13
C PRO A 63 5.88 -4.75 13.12
N ARG A 64 6.30 -5.26 14.29
CA ARG A 64 7.20 -6.43 14.36
C ARG A 64 6.58 -7.70 13.80
N ARG A 65 5.27 -7.87 13.99
CA ARG A 65 4.55 -9.08 13.60
C ARG A 65 3.83 -8.90 12.28
N ASP A 66 3.16 -7.76 12.13
CA ASP A 66 2.25 -7.51 11.02
C ASP A 66 3.04 -7.25 9.73
N LEU A 67 4.23 -6.66 9.80
CA LEU A 67 5.06 -6.40 8.62
C LEU A 67 5.51 -7.70 7.93
N GLU A 68 5.95 -8.70 8.69
CA GLU A 68 6.36 -9.99 8.12
C GLU A 68 5.18 -10.69 7.42
N ARG A 69 4.00 -10.66 8.04
CA ARG A 69 2.78 -11.25 7.47
C ARG A 69 2.30 -10.49 6.23
N LEU A 70 2.44 -9.17 6.23
CA LEU A 70 2.08 -8.31 5.12
C LEU A 70 3.01 -8.53 3.92
N VAL A 71 4.32 -8.61 4.15
CA VAL A 71 5.29 -8.87 3.07
C VAL A 71 5.13 -10.29 2.53
N ASN A 72 5.11 -11.30 3.39
CA ASN A 72 5.09 -12.71 2.96
C ASN A 72 3.71 -13.18 2.46
N GLY A 73 2.63 -12.54 2.91
CA GLY A 73 1.27 -12.86 2.49
C GLY A 73 0.74 -11.86 1.48
N THR A 74 0.45 -10.65 1.93
CA THR A 74 -0.29 -9.65 1.14
C THR A 74 0.51 -9.17 -0.08
N VAL A 75 1.77 -8.76 0.10
CA VAL A 75 2.62 -8.26 -1.00
C VAL A 75 2.95 -9.37 -1.98
N ALA A 76 3.30 -10.56 -1.50
CA ALA A 76 3.56 -11.72 -2.35
C ALA A 76 2.36 -12.07 -3.25
N LEU A 77 1.14 -12.07 -2.69
CA LEU A 77 -0.08 -12.33 -3.46
C LEU A 77 -0.38 -11.22 -4.48
N LEU A 78 -0.23 -9.96 -4.09
CA LEU A 78 -0.45 -8.83 -5.00
C LEU A 78 0.57 -8.82 -6.15
N GLN A 79 1.83 -9.19 -5.87
CA GLN A 79 2.86 -9.38 -6.89
C GLN A 79 2.52 -10.54 -7.84
N HIS A 80 2.07 -11.68 -7.29
CA HIS A 80 1.67 -12.83 -8.09
C HIS A 80 0.50 -12.51 -9.03
N ARG A 81 -0.43 -11.66 -8.57
CA ARG A 81 -1.57 -11.20 -9.37
C ARG A 81 -1.24 -10.05 -10.33
N GLY A 82 0.02 -9.59 -10.37
CA GLY A 82 0.44 -8.47 -11.21
C GLY A 82 -0.12 -7.10 -10.79
N LEU A 83 -0.76 -7.04 -9.61
CA LEU A 83 -1.30 -5.80 -9.03
C LEU A 83 -0.23 -4.99 -8.30
N PHE A 84 0.92 -5.61 -8.01
CA PHE A 84 2.04 -4.94 -7.38
C PHE A 84 3.34 -5.21 -8.13
N ARG A 85 4.16 -4.17 -8.23
CA ARG A 85 5.49 -4.22 -8.84
C ARG A 85 6.41 -5.17 -8.08
N THR A 86 7.07 -6.05 -8.82
CA THR A 86 8.08 -7.00 -8.32
C THR A 86 9.49 -6.43 -8.34
N PHE A 87 9.72 -5.41 -9.17
CA PHE A 87 11.02 -4.79 -9.35
C PHE A 87 10.90 -3.26 -9.36
N TYR A 88 11.90 -2.59 -8.78
CA TYR A 88 12.01 -1.15 -8.72
C TYR A 88 13.22 -0.69 -9.53
N PRO A 89 13.04 -0.28 -10.80
CA PRO A 89 14.12 0.31 -11.57
C PRO A 89 14.43 1.72 -11.05
N GLY A 90 15.70 2.02 -10.80
CA GLY A 90 16.17 3.32 -10.32
C GLY A 90 16.71 3.28 -8.88
N ALA A 91 17.53 4.26 -8.54
CA ALA A 91 18.16 4.39 -7.22
C ALA A 91 17.41 5.37 -6.31
N THR A 92 16.43 6.10 -6.84
CA THR A 92 15.73 7.17 -6.12
C THR A 92 14.24 6.90 -6.00
N LEU A 93 13.65 7.36 -4.89
CA LEU A 93 12.21 7.28 -4.64
C LEU A 93 11.39 7.92 -5.78
N ARG A 94 11.91 8.95 -6.44
CA ARG A 94 11.24 9.56 -7.60
C ARG A 94 11.16 8.61 -8.80
N GLU A 95 12.23 7.91 -9.11
CA GLU A 95 12.23 6.91 -10.19
C GLU A 95 11.26 5.78 -9.88
N HIS A 96 11.20 5.34 -8.61
CA HIS A 96 10.25 4.32 -8.15
C HIS A 96 8.79 4.76 -8.26
N LEU A 97 8.53 6.07 -8.20
CA LEU A 97 7.21 6.69 -8.33
C LEU A 97 6.92 7.20 -9.75
N GLY A 98 7.84 7.02 -10.73
CA GLY A 98 7.69 7.54 -12.09
C GLY A 98 7.69 9.07 -12.18
N LEU A 99 8.21 9.76 -11.16
CA LEU A 99 8.18 11.22 -11.09
C LEU A 99 9.39 11.84 -11.80
N ALA A 100 9.13 12.69 -12.80
CA ALA A 100 10.17 13.47 -13.47
C ALA A 100 11.02 14.25 -12.46
N ARG A 101 12.35 14.27 -12.62
CA ARG A 101 13.23 15.07 -11.75
C ARG A 101 12.94 16.56 -11.97
N PRO A 102 12.63 17.35 -10.93
CA PRO A 102 12.36 18.76 -11.12
C PRO A 102 13.69 19.45 -11.40
N ALA A 103 13.71 20.33 -12.40
CA ALA A 103 14.88 21.16 -12.66
C ALA A 103 15.18 22.01 -11.42
N ASN A 104 16.45 22.07 -11.03
CA ASN A 104 16.87 22.95 -9.94
C ASN A 104 16.58 24.39 -10.36
N ARG A 105 15.78 25.11 -9.58
CA ARG A 105 15.41 26.52 -9.83
C ARG A 105 16.61 27.45 -10.01
N TYR A 106 17.76 27.11 -9.42
CA TYR A 106 19.00 27.88 -9.54
C TYR A 106 19.86 27.47 -10.74
N ALA A 107 19.60 26.32 -11.37
CA ALA A 107 20.31 25.93 -12.60
C ALA A 107 19.95 26.85 -13.78
N ALA A 108 18.75 27.44 -13.78
CA ALA A 108 18.35 28.46 -14.76
C ALA A 108 19.04 29.82 -14.54
N LEU A 109 19.48 30.12 -13.32
CA LEU A 109 20.16 31.37 -12.95
C LEU A 109 21.68 31.32 -13.16
N ALA A 110 22.26 30.12 -13.27
CA ALA A 110 23.70 29.94 -13.51
C ALA A 110 24.09 29.99 -15.00
N GLY A 111 23.12 30.23 -15.89
CA GLY A 111 23.29 30.22 -17.35
C GLY A 111 23.52 31.59 -17.99
N ASP A 112 23.74 32.66 -17.22
CA ASP A 112 24.03 33.99 -17.75
C ASP A 112 25.47 34.42 -17.38
N PRO A 113 26.50 34.00 -18.13
CA PRO A 113 27.79 34.64 -18.09
C PRO A 113 27.73 35.95 -18.92
N THR A 114 27.82 37.08 -18.23
CA THR A 114 28.16 38.39 -18.81
C THR A 114 29.46 38.33 -19.60
#